data_AF-A0A7C6PI22-F1
#
_entry.id   AF-A0A7C6PI22-F1
#
_cell.length_a   1.000
_cell.length_b   1.000
_cell.length_c   1.000
_cell.angle_alpha   90.00
_cell.angle_beta   90.00
_cell.angle_gamma   90.00
#
_symmetry.space_group_name_H-M   'P 1'
#
loop_
_entity.id
_entity.type
_entity.pdbx_description
1 polymer ?
#
loop_
_entity_poly.entity_id
_entity_poly.type
_entity_poly.pdbx_seq_one_letter_code
_entity_poly.pdbx_strand_id
1 'polypeptide(L)'
;MQNLCFKPRPGGKTVQLVRHAYDPASKRSRTLTVGTLDLRADPALFPIGLTLRPGHYLDEAEQQKAEDYLHTHADPASHAQRETLVARIRQELNDAAAAQGEDPFEQCAQAIATLTQALPQLAQKEIEHGNTPWQSLLPRYLALAEAWKALVAAAQQAGIAKQYKRGNPGSEDDI
;
A
#
# COMPACT_ATOMS: atom_id res chain seq x y z
N MET A 1 6.26 -41.92 7.62
CA MET A 1 6.07 -40.45 7.69
C MET A 1 5.61 -40.10 9.09
N GLN A 2 6.25 -39.15 9.76
CA GLN A 2 5.86 -38.74 11.12
C GLN A 2 4.62 -37.84 11.01
N ASN A 3 3.52 -38.22 11.65
CA ASN A 3 2.30 -37.40 11.59
C ASN A 3 2.47 -36.14 12.44
N LEU A 4 2.12 -35.00 11.84
CA LEU A 4 1.93 -33.73 12.53
C LEU A 4 0.67 -33.82 13.40
N CYS A 5 0.80 -33.42 14.66
CA CYS A 5 -0.26 -33.38 15.65
C CYS A 5 -0.35 -31.99 16.26
N PHE A 6 -1.57 -31.59 16.61
CA PHE A 6 -1.88 -30.29 17.20
C PHE A 6 -2.21 -30.48 18.68
N LYS A 7 -1.39 -29.88 19.55
CA LYS A 7 -1.60 -29.94 21.00
C LYS A 7 -2.10 -28.58 21.50
N PRO A 8 -3.42 -28.42 21.73
CA PRO A 8 -3.96 -27.18 22.28
C PRO A 8 -3.46 -26.98 23.71
N ARG A 9 -3.18 -25.74 24.08
CA ARG A 9 -2.90 -25.39 25.48
C ARG A 9 -4.22 -24.99 26.16
N PRO A 10 -4.46 -25.42 27.41
CA PRO A 10 -5.67 -25.01 28.13
C PRO A 10 -5.71 -23.48 28.26
N GLY A 11 -6.78 -22.86 27.74
CA GLY A 11 -6.95 -21.40 27.68
C GLY A 11 -5.97 -20.65 26.76
N GLY A 12 -5.18 -21.38 25.95
CA GLY A 12 -4.16 -20.80 25.11
C GLY A 12 -4.72 -20.27 23.80
N LYS A 13 -4.25 -19.08 23.40
CA LYS A 13 -4.49 -18.48 22.08
C LYS A 13 -3.67 -19.14 20.96
N THR A 14 -2.80 -20.08 21.33
CA THR A 14 -1.87 -20.76 20.43
C THR A 14 -1.93 -22.26 20.61
N VAL A 15 -1.69 -23.00 19.53
CA VAL A 15 -1.58 -24.45 19.50
C VAL A 15 -0.14 -24.86 19.21
N GLN A 16 0.35 -25.91 19.85
CA GLN A 16 1.68 -26.45 19.56
C GLN A 16 1.61 -27.47 18.43
N LEU A 17 2.49 -27.32 17.45
CA LEU A 17 2.71 -28.32 16.41
C LEU A 17 3.73 -29.33 16.89
N VAL A 18 3.41 -30.61 16.78
CA VAL A 18 4.16 -31.68 17.40
C VAL A 18 4.28 -32.87 16.45
N ARG A 19 5.43 -33.53 16.41
CA ARG A 19 5.62 -34.83 15.75
C ARG A 19 5.99 -35.89 16.77
N HIS A 20 5.53 -37.11 16.53
CA HIS A 20 5.97 -38.28 17.30
C HIS A 20 7.06 -39.02 16.52
N ALA A 21 8.24 -39.12 17.13
CA ALA A 21 9.39 -39.83 16.57
C ALA A 21 9.82 -40.94 17.53
N TYR A 22 10.03 -42.14 17.02
CA TYR A 22 10.59 -43.23 17.81
C TYR A 22 12.09 -42.98 18.04
N ASP A 23 12.52 -42.99 19.30
CA ASP A 23 13.92 -42.87 19.68
C ASP A 23 14.50 -44.27 19.93
N PRO A 24 15.33 -44.81 19.02
CA PRO A 24 15.87 -46.16 19.15
C PRO A 24 16.82 -46.30 20.33
N ALA A 25 17.50 -45.22 20.75
CA ALA A 25 18.42 -45.24 21.87
C ALA A 25 17.69 -45.42 23.21
N SER A 26 16.52 -44.81 23.34
CA SER A 26 15.69 -44.91 24.55
C SER A 26 14.52 -45.91 24.43
N LYS A 27 14.42 -46.63 23.30
CA LYS A 27 13.36 -47.60 22.97
C LYS A 27 11.94 -47.08 23.26
N ARG A 28 11.70 -45.78 23.03
CA ARG A 28 10.41 -45.14 23.32
C ARG A 28 10.08 -44.06 22.31
N SER A 29 8.78 -43.83 22.12
CA SER A 29 8.29 -42.70 21.32
C SER A 29 8.51 -41.39 22.06
N ARG A 30 9.10 -40.41 21.38
CA ARG A 30 9.31 -39.05 21.88
C ARG A 30 8.49 -38.06 21.09
N THR A 31 8.07 -37.03 21.79
CA THR A 31 7.22 -35.96 21.29
C THR A 31 8.10 -34.75 21.01
N LEU A 32 8.23 -34.38 19.74
CA LEU A 32 9.06 -33.28 19.26
C LEU A 32 8.17 -32.09 18.93
N THR A 33 8.39 -30.95 19.57
CA THR A 33 7.70 -29.70 19.20
C THR A 33 8.34 -29.12 17.96
N VAL A 34 7.57 -28.98 16.89
CA VAL A 34 7.98 -28.43 15.59
C VAL A 34 7.78 -26.92 15.56
N GLY A 35 6.73 -26.41 16.21
CA GLY A 35 6.39 -25.00 16.20
C GLY A 35 5.15 -24.67 17.00
N THR A 36 4.63 -23.47 16.78
CA THR A 36 3.37 -22.96 17.33
C THR A 36 2.56 -22.27 16.24
N LEU A 37 1.24 -22.40 16.30
CA LEU A 37 0.29 -21.71 15.42
C LEU A 37 -0.62 -20.85 16.29
N ASP A 38 -0.75 -19.58 15.94
CA ASP A 38 -1.67 -18.66 16.60
C ASP A 38 -3.11 -18.88 16.09
N LEU A 39 -4.03 -19.22 16.99
CA LEU A 39 -5.44 -19.45 16.64
C LEU A 39 -6.21 -18.15 16.37
N ARG A 40 -5.55 -17.01 16.59
CA ARG A 40 -6.06 -15.69 16.24
C ARG A 40 -5.59 -15.22 14.88
N ALA A 41 -4.69 -15.97 14.23
CA ALA A 41 -4.25 -15.68 12.88
C ALA A 41 -5.41 -15.83 11.88
N ASP A 42 -5.27 -15.21 10.72
CA ASP A 42 -6.26 -15.34 9.64
C ASP A 42 -5.96 -16.61 8.85
N PRO A 43 -6.91 -17.57 8.76
CA PRO A 43 -6.77 -18.68 7.84
C PRO A 43 -6.44 -18.24 6.41
N ALA A 44 -7.05 -17.16 5.92
CA ALA A 44 -6.83 -16.65 4.56
C ALA A 44 -5.44 -16.02 4.34
N LEU A 45 -4.71 -15.74 5.42
CA LEU A 45 -3.35 -15.18 5.36
C LEU A 45 -2.29 -16.17 5.81
N PHE A 46 -2.62 -17.47 5.87
CA PHE A 46 -1.63 -18.51 6.13
C PHE A 46 -0.44 -18.35 5.16
N PRO A 47 0.83 -18.43 5.63
CA PRO A 47 1.29 -18.95 6.92
C PRO A 47 1.49 -17.90 8.03
N ILE A 48 0.89 -16.71 7.94
CA ILE A 48 1.01 -15.69 9.01
C ILE A 48 0.49 -16.27 10.33
N GLY A 49 1.26 -16.12 11.41
CA GLY A 49 0.94 -16.69 12.73
C GLY A 49 1.47 -18.12 12.96
N LEU A 50 2.06 -18.75 11.95
CA LEU A 50 2.86 -19.97 12.13
C LEU A 50 4.30 -19.61 12.51
N THR A 51 4.76 -20.10 13.65
CA THR A 51 6.15 -19.96 14.10
C THR A 51 6.80 -21.33 14.22
N LEU A 52 7.78 -21.62 13.38
CA LEU A 52 8.53 -22.87 13.42
C LEU A 52 9.77 -22.73 14.29
N ARG A 53 10.18 -23.83 14.93
CA ARG A 53 11.46 -23.87 15.64
C ARG A 53 12.62 -23.93 14.64
N PRO A 54 13.80 -23.40 14.98
CA PRO A 54 14.97 -23.46 14.12
C PRO A 54 15.29 -24.89 13.66
N GLY A 55 15.58 -25.06 12.37
CA GLY A 55 15.90 -26.37 11.78
C GLY A 55 14.70 -27.28 11.50
N HIS A 56 13.47 -26.83 11.79
CA HIS A 56 12.25 -27.55 11.44
C HIS A 56 11.53 -26.87 10.27
N TYR A 57 10.92 -27.69 9.43
CA TYR A 57 10.12 -27.28 8.28
C TYR A 57 8.86 -28.14 8.19
N LEU A 58 7.79 -27.59 7.61
CA LEU A 58 6.58 -28.32 7.26
C LEU A 58 6.59 -28.58 5.75
N ASP A 59 6.29 -29.81 5.36
CA ASP A 59 5.99 -30.11 3.96
C ASP A 59 4.61 -29.55 3.56
N GLU A 60 4.28 -29.61 2.27
CA GLU A 60 3.02 -29.09 1.73
C GLU A 60 1.78 -29.73 2.38
N ALA A 61 1.82 -31.05 2.62
CA ALA A 61 0.71 -31.77 3.24
C ALA A 61 0.53 -31.38 4.72
N GLU A 62 1.60 -31.09 5.42
CA GLU A 62 1.60 -30.60 6.80
C GLU A 62 1.18 -29.13 6.90
N GLN A 63 1.54 -28.30 5.93
CA GLN A 63 1.05 -26.93 5.80
C GLN A 63 -0.47 -26.92 5.61
N GLN A 64 -0.99 -27.73 4.68
CA GLN A 64 -2.42 -27.88 4.47
C GLN A 64 -3.14 -28.30 5.76
N LYS A 65 -2.59 -29.28 6.50
CA LYS A 65 -3.16 -29.69 7.80
C LYS A 65 -3.19 -28.57 8.82
N ALA A 66 -2.16 -27.69 8.84
CA ALA A 66 -2.11 -26.57 9.77
C ALA A 66 -3.13 -25.49 9.40
N GLU A 67 -3.31 -25.23 8.11
CA GLU A 67 -4.33 -24.34 7.57
C GLU A 67 -5.74 -24.87 7.87
N ASP A 68 -6.02 -26.15 7.58
CA ASP A 68 -7.30 -26.81 7.88
C ASP A 68 -7.64 -26.75 9.37
N TYR A 69 -6.62 -26.95 10.23
CA TYR A 69 -6.77 -26.85 11.68
C TYR A 69 -7.12 -25.41 12.10
N LEU A 70 -6.48 -24.41 11.49
CA LEU A 70 -6.77 -23.00 11.74
C LEU A 70 -8.20 -22.65 11.30
N HIS A 71 -8.66 -23.12 10.14
CA HIS A 71 -10.03 -22.93 9.70
C HIS A 71 -11.07 -23.51 10.67
N THR A 72 -10.77 -24.68 11.24
CA THR A 72 -11.71 -25.39 12.11
C THR A 72 -11.72 -24.83 13.54
N HIS A 73 -10.61 -24.27 14.01
CA HIS A 73 -10.40 -23.92 15.42
C HIS A 73 -9.96 -22.47 15.67
N ALA A 74 -10.06 -21.60 14.65
CA ALA A 74 -9.85 -20.18 14.83
C ALA A 74 -10.81 -19.60 15.88
N ASP A 75 -10.32 -18.65 16.68
CA ASP A 75 -11.10 -17.96 17.69
C ASP A 75 -12.13 -17.01 17.01
N PRO A 76 -13.44 -17.26 17.14
CA PRO A 76 -14.47 -16.44 16.47
C PRO A 76 -14.45 -14.98 16.91
N ALA A 77 -14.07 -14.70 18.17
CA ALA A 77 -13.97 -13.33 18.67
C ALA A 77 -12.84 -12.54 18.01
N SER A 78 -11.78 -13.25 17.57
CA SER A 78 -10.66 -12.64 16.86
C SER A 78 -11.03 -12.25 15.42
N HIS A 79 -11.99 -12.95 14.80
CA HIS A 79 -12.55 -12.57 13.49
C HIS A 79 -13.29 -11.22 13.55
N ALA A 80 -14.20 -11.06 14.50
CA ALA A 80 -14.96 -9.82 14.68
C ALA A 80 -14.07 -8.60 14.98
N GLN A 81 -13.03 -8.79 15.82
CA GLN A 81 -12.04 -7.75 16.10
C GLN A 81 -11.24 -7.37 14.83
N ARG A 82 -10.93 -8.34 13.97
CA ARG A 82 -10.22 -8.11 12.71
C ARG A 82 -11.07 -7.35 11.71
N GLU A 83 -12.33 -7.73 11.51
CA GLU A 83 -13.25 -6.99 10.61
C GLU A 83 -13.37 -5.53 11.04
N THR A 84 -13.44 -5.28 12.34
CA THR A 84 -13.48 -3.93 12.90
C THR A 84 -12.18 -3.15 12.61
N LEU A 85 -11.01 -3.78 12.76
CA LEU A 85 -9.72 -3.17 12.42
C LEU A 85 -9.57 -2.89 10.93
N VAL A 86 -9.96 -3.83 10.06
CA VAL A 86 -9.92 -3.66 8.60
C VAL A 86 -10.86 -2.54 8.16
N ALA A 87 -12.07 -2.48 8.71
CA ALA A 87 -13.01 -1.40 8.45
C ALA A 87 -12.42 -0.04 8.86
N ARG A 88 -11.78 0.04 10.03
CA ARG A 88 -11.10 1.25 10.49
C ARG A 88 -9.95 1.66 9.58
N ILE A 89 -9.09 0.73 9.15
CA ILE A 89 -7.99 1.02 8.23
C ILE A 89 -8.52 1.50 6.88
N ARG A 90 -9.59 0.87 6.35
CA ARG A 90 -10.24 1.32 5.12
C ARG A 90 -10.80 2.73 5.27
N GLN A 91 -11.40 3.04 6.42
CA GLN A 91 -11.90 4.38 6.70
C GLN A 91 -10.73 5.38 6.77
N GLU A 92 -9.65 5.07 7.48
CA GLU A 92 -8.46 5.93 7.55
C GLU A 92 -7.82 6.15 6.17
N LEU A 93 -7.79 5.14 5.30
CA LEU A 93 -7.31 5.26 3.92
C LEU A 93 -8.24 6.11 3.05
N ASN A 94 -9.55 5.93 3.17
CA ASN A 94 -10.53 6.74 2.44
C ASN A 94 -10.50 8.20 2.90
N ASP A 95 -10.38 8.43 4.21
CA ASP A 95 -10.26 9.77 4.78
C ASP A 95 -8.94 10.43 4.34
N ALA A 96 -7.84 9.67 4.27
CA ALA A 96 -6.58 10.15 3.72
C ALA A 96 -6.66 10.46 2.21
N ALA A 97 -7.36 9.63 1.42
CA ALA A 97 -7.60 9.87 0.01
C ALA A 97 -8.53 11.08 -0.23
N ALA A 98 -9.51 11.30 0.64
CA ALA A 98 -10.38 12.48 0.60
C ALA A 98 -9.68 13.76 1.11
N ALA A 99 -8.72 13.62 2.04
CA ALA A 99 -7.90 14.72 2.55
C ALA A 99 -6.76 15.12 1.60
N GLN A 100 -6.37 14.22 0.68
CA GLN A 100 -5.68 14.59 -0.55
C GLN A 100 -6.68 15.27 -1.47
N GLY A 101 -7.04 16.52 -1.13
CA GLY A 101 -7.79 17.40 -2.03
C GLY A 101 -7.11 17.46 -3.40
N GLU A 102 -7.93 17.68 -4.44
CA GLU A 102 -7.58 17.81 -5.87
C GLU A 102 -6.07 18.01 -6.12
N ASP A 103 -5.47 17.09 -6.87
CA ASP A 103 -4.05 17.12 -7.17
C ASP A 103 -3.65 18.55 -7.62
N PRO A 104 -2.76 19.25 -6.89
CA PRO A 104 -2.37 20.60 -7.24
C PRO A 104 -1.76 20.69 -8.65
N PHE A 105 -1.27 19.57 -9.20
CA PHE A 105 -0.83 19.49 -10.59
C PHE A 105 -2.01 19.46 -11.58
N GLU A 106 -3.11 18.76 -11.26
CA GLU A 106 -4.33 18.78 -12.08
C GLU A 106 -4.97 20.17 -12.11
N GLN A 107 -5.00 20.87 -10.97
CA GLN A 107 -5.50 22.26 -10.91
C GLN A 107 -4.63 23.20 -11.77
N CYS A 108 -3.30 23.06 -11.73
CA CYS A 108 -2.41 23.84 -12.60
C CYS A 108 -2.62 23.53 -14.08
N ALA A 109 -2.78 22.24 -14.43
CA ALA A 109 -3.02 21.82 -15.80
C ALA A 109 -4.35 22.37 -16.34
N GLN A 110 -5.41 22.31 -15.53
CA GLN A 110 -6.71 22.90 -15.87
C GLN A 110 -6.61 24.42 -16.04
N ALA A 111 -5.94 25.12 -15.13
CA ALA A 111 -5.76 26.57 -15.23
C ALA A 111 -5.02 26.99 -16.52
N ILE A 112 -3.97 26.25 -16.92
CA ILE A 112 -3.26 26.48 -18.20
C ILE A 112 -4.17 26.22 -19.40
N ALA A 113 -4.96 25.14 -19.37
CA ALA A 113 -5.89 24.82 -20.45
C ALA A 113 -6.96 25.92 -20.61
N THR A 114 -7.54 26.39 -19.50
CA THR A 114 -8.51 27.50 -19.50
C THR A 114 -7.89 28.80 -20.01
N LEU A 115 -6.67 29.12 -19.59
CA LEU A 115 -5.93 30.30 -20.09
C LEU A 115 -5.68 30.24 -21.60
N THR A 116 -5.30 29.07 -22.11
CA THR A 116 -5.05 28.85 -23.54
C THR A 116 -6.31 29.11 -24.37
N GLN A 117 -7.49 28.75 -23.84
CA GLN A 117 -8.78 29.00 -24.50
C GLN A 117 -9.25 30.46 -24.38
N ALA A 118 -8.95 31.12 -23.26
CA ALA A 118 -9.40 32.49 -22.98
C ALA A 118 -8.55 33.58 -23.69
N LEU A 119 -7.25 33.31 -23.92
CA LEU A 119 -6.33 34.28 -24.53
C LEU A 119 -6.75 34.78 -25.92
N PRO A 120 -7.19 33.94 -26.87
CA PRO A 120 -7.69 34.39 -28.17
C PRO A 120 -8.92 35.30 -28.04
N GLN A 121 -9.82 34.99 -27.11
CA GLN A 121 -11.04 35.78 -26.88
C GLN A 121 -10.72 37.16 -26.29
N LEU A 122 -9.73 37.24 -25.40
CA LEU A 122 -9.25 38.51 -24.85
C LEU A 122 -8.56 39.36 -25.92
N ALA A 123 -7.74 38.74 -26.77
CA ALA A 123 -7.10 39.44 -27.89
C ALA A 123 -8.15 40.00 -28.87
N GLN A 124 -9.20 39.22 -29.19
CA GLN A 124 -10.30 39.65 -30.04
C GLN A 124 -11.03 40.87 -29.47
N LYS A 125 -11.34 40.85 -28.16
CA LYS A 125 -12.00 41.96 -27.47
C LYS A 125 -11.16 43.23 -27.52
N GLU A 126 -9.84 43.15 -27.30
CA GLU A 126 -8.98 44.34 -27.39
C GLU A 126 -8.96 44.94 -28.80
N ILE A 127 -9.00 44.11 -29.85
CA ILE A 127 -9.12 44.56 -31.25
C ILE A 127 -10.45 45.29 -31.47
N GLU A 128 -11.56 44.76 -30.95
CA GLU A 128 -12.89 45.38 -31.06
C GLU A 128 -12.96 46.75 -30.36
N HIS A 129 -12.16 46.96 -29.31
CA HIS A 129 -12.04 48.24 -28.62
C HIS A 129 -11.04 49.21 -29.28
N GLY A 130 -10.43 48.82 -30.40
CA GLY A 130 -9.47 49.64 -31.14
C GLY A 130 -8.07 49.67 -30.52
N ASN A 131 -7.78 48.82 -29.54
CA ASN A 131 -6.48 48.70 -28.91
C ASN A 131 -5.60 47.69 -29.67
N THR A 132 -4.27 47.87 -29.61
CA THR A 132 -3.36 46.80 -30.02
C THR A 132 -3.27 45.76 -28.90
N PRO A 133 -3.69 44.50 -29.12
CA PRO A 133 -3.78 43.49 -28.06
C PRO A 133 -2.46 43.27 -27.34
N TRP A 134 -1.35 43.35 -28.08
CA TRP A 134 -0.03 43.18 -27.53
C TRP A 134 0.31 44.25 -26.50
N GLN A 135 -0.02 45.53 -26.72
CA GLN A 135 0.29 46.58 -25.76
C GLN A 135 -0.54 46.46 -24.47
N SER A 136 -1.81 46.04 -24.58
CA SER A 136 -2.69 45.85 -23.41
C SER A 136 -2.34 44.57 -22.61
N LEU A 137 -1.98 43.49 -23.29
CA LEU A 137 -1.75 42.18 -22.68
C LEU A 137 -0.30 41.95 -22.23
N LEU A 138 0.68 42.67 -22.79
CA LEU A 138 2.11 42.52 -22.48
C LEU A 138 2.42 42.63 -20.97
N PRO A 139 1.90 43.62 -20.21
CA PRO A 139 2.17 43.73 -18.78
C PRO A 139 1.68 42.50 -18.01
N ARG A 140 0.52 41.95 -18.39
CA ARG A 140 -0.08 40.76 -17.76
C ARG A 140 0.72 39.50 -18.10
N TYR A 141 1.21 39.40 -19.34
CA TYR A 141 2.07 38.31 -19.77
C TYR A 141 3.42 38.30 -19.04
N LEU A 142 4.05 39.47 -18.87
CA LEU A 142 5.31 39.60 -18.13
C LEU A 142 5.13 39.21 -16.66
N ALA A 143 4.05 39.66 -16.02
CA ALA A 143 3.73 39.27 -14.63
C ALA A 143 3.53 37.74 -14.50
N LEU A 144 2.84 37.11 -15.46
CA LEU A 144 2.66 35.66 -15.49
C LEU A 144 4.00 34.93 -15.65
N ALA A 145 4.87 35.41 -16.53
CA ALA A 145 6.19 34.83 -16.76
C ALA A 145 7.10 34.92 -15.52
N GLU A 146 7.02 36.01 -14.75
CA GLU A 146 7.72 36.13 -13.47
C GLU A 146 7.18 35.17 -12.41
N ALA A 147 5.86 35.08 -12.28
CA ALA A 147 5.22 34.13 -11.37
C ALA A 147 5.59 32.68 -11.71
N TRP A 148 5.64 32.33 -13.00
CA TRP A 148 6.07 31.01 -13.45
C TRP A 148 7.53 30.72 -13.10
N LYS A 149 8.45 31.67 -13.30
CA LYS A 149 9.86 31.52 -12.89
C LYS A 149 9.99 31.30 -11.38
N ALA A 150 9.24 32.04 -10.57
CA ALA A 150 9.23 31.87 -9.12
C ALA A 150 8.72 30.48 -8.71
N LEU A 151 7.65 30.00 -9.36
CA LEU A 151 7.09 28.67 -9.14
C LEU A 151 8.09 27.56 -9.49
N VAL A 152 8.78 27.66 -10.64
CA VAL A 152 9.82 26.70 -11.05
C VAL A 152 10.98 26.69 -10.05
N ALA A 153 11.42 27.85 -9.57
CA ALA A 153 12.47 27.94 -8.56
C ALA A 153 12.04 27.28 -7.24
N ALA A 154 10.80 27.52 -6.78
CA ALA A 154 10.25 26.88 -5.59
C ALA A 154 10.14 25.35 -5.75
N ALA A 155 9.70 24.87 -6.91
CA ALA A 155 9.61 23.42 -7.20
C ALA A 155 10.98 22.74 -7.23
N GLN A 156 12.01 23.43 -7.72
CA GLN A 156 13.40 22.95 -7.67
C GLN A 156 13.93 22.88 -6.23
N GLN A 157 13.68 23.92 -5.41
CA GLN A 157 14.06 23.94 -3.99
C GLN A 157 13.35 22.85 -3.18
N ALA A 158 12.09 22.56 -3.49
CA ALA A 158 11.30 21.51 -2.84
C ALA A 158 11.68 20.08 -3.30
N GLY A 159 12.60 19.93 -4.27
CA GLY A 159 13.02 18.61 -4.76
C GLY A 159 11.98 17.86 -5.60
N ILE A 160 10.84 18.49 -5.91
CA ILE A 160 9.73 17.93 -6.68
C ILE A 160 10.17 17.54 -8.09
N ALA A 161 11.04 18.35 -8.71
CA ALA A 161 11.61 18.08 -10.04
C ALA A 161 12.39 16.75 -10.11
N LYS A 162 12.93 16.26 -8.99
CA LYS A 162 13.64 14.95 -8.93
C LYS A 162 12.68 13.77 -8.77
N GLN A 163 11.49 13.98 -8.21
CA GLN A 163 10.49 12.92 -8.01
C GLN A 163 9.78 12.55 -9.32
N TYR A 164 9.50 13.52 -10.19
CA TYR A 164 8.86 13.28 -11.49
C TYR A 164 9.68 12.36 -12.41
N LYS A 165 11.03 12.48 -12.39
CA LYS A 165 11.92 11.58 -13.14
C LYS A 165 11.96 10.13 -12.63
N ARG A 166 11.58 9.89 -11.38
CA ARG A 166 11.57 8.53 -10.79
C ARG A 166 10.23 7.81 -10.94
N GLY A 167 9.16 8.52 -11.33
CA GLY A 167 7.79 8.00 -11.41
C GLY A 167 7.30 7.66 -12.82
N ASN A 168 8.11 7.81 -13.87
CA ASN A 168 7.72 7.46 -15.24
C ASN A 168 8.41 6.15 -15.70
N PRO A 169 7.80 4.96 -15.50
CA PRO A 169 8.32 3.70 -16.02
C PRO A 169 8.03 3.55 -17.53
N GLY A 170 8.36 4.56 -18.34
CA GLY A 170 7.88 4.63 -19.72
C GLY A 170 8.60 5.59 -20.66
N SER A 171 9.88 5.90 -20.42
CA SER A 171 10.70 6.52 -21.46
C SER A 171 12.07 5.83 -21.49
N GLU A 172 12.08 4.62 -22.06
CA GLU A 172 13.22 4.20 -22.87
C GLU A 172 13.32 5.20 -24.03
N ASP A 173 14.43 5.92 -24.09
CA ASP A 173 15.09 6.32 -25.33
C ASP A 173 16.47 6.88 -24.94
N ASP A 174 17.40 5.94 -24.71
CA ASP A 174 18.83 6.14 -24.92
C ASP A 174 19.12 5.72 -26.38
N ILE A 175 19.20 6.66 -27.32
CA ILE A 175 20.19 6.73 -28.44
C ILE A 175 20.40 8.21 -28.81
#